data_AF-A0A392RYQ9-F1
#
_entry.id   AF-A0A392RYQ9-F1
#
_cell.length_a   1.000
_cell.length_b   1.000
_cell.length_c   1.000
_cell.angle_alpha   90.00
_cell.angle_beta   90.00
_cell.angle_gamma   90.00
#
_symmetry.space_group_name_H-M   'P 1'
#
loop_
_entity.id
_entity.type
_entity.pdbx_description
1 polymer ?
#
loop_
_entity_poly.entity_id
_entity_poly.type
_entity_poly.pdbx_seq_one_letter_code
_entity_poly.pdbx_strand_id
1 'polypeptide(L)'
;NDGVVEVQGSVKNARVTGETDLATPPPVVSPSSTPTSVTLPRVFGNSQVFHDKTTFKITPAETEILQSMGPIALRNEINVASLSVFKLVEMVNFYNGRECRYLEERDKALGDLDLA
;
A
#
# COMPACT_ATOMS: atom_id res chain seq x y z
N ASN A 1 47.03 -13.47 -25.84
CA ASN A 1 46.14 -12.30 -25.82
C ASN A 1 45.79 -12.09 -24.36
N ASP A 2 46.57 -11.25 -23.68
CA ASP A 2 46.41 -10.95 -22.26
C ASP A 2 47.06 -9.58 -21.99
N GLY A 3 46.40 -8.72 -21.23
CA GLY A 3 46.95 -7.42 -20.80
C GLY A 3 45.99 -6.23 -20.89
N VAL A 4 45.43 -5.84 -19.73
CA VAL A 4 44.72 -4.58 -19.47
C VAL A 4 45.73 -3.52 -19.00
N VAL A 5 45.69 -2.28 -19.51
CA VAL A 5 46.08 -1.05 -18.76
C VAL A 5 45.34 0.17 -19.34
N GLU A 6 44.81 1.00 -18.44
CA GLU A 6 44.08 2.27 -18.65
C GLU A 6 45.04 3.50 -18.69
N VAL A 7 44.53 4.66 -19.16
CA VAL A 7 44.80 6.07 -18.71
C VAL A 7 44.93 7.09 -19.86
N GLN A 8 43.82 7.83 -20.07
CA GLN A 8 43.62 9.29 -20.05
C GLN A 8 44.44 10.29 -20.92
N GLY A 9 43.70 11.17 -21.62
CA GLY A 9 44.06 12.55 -22.04
C GLY A 9 42.86 13.22 -22.73
N SER A 10 42.05 14.10 -22.09
CA SER A 10 42.23 15.57 -21.92
C SER A 10 42.37 16.32 -23.28
N VAL A 11 41.64 17.37 -23.71
CA VAL A 11 40.79 18.44 -23.13
C VAL A 11 39.95 19.06 -24.28
N LYS A 12 38.79 19.68 -23.97
CA LYS A 12 38.34 21.07 -24.32
C LYS A 12 36.80 21.10 -24.31
N ASN A 13 36.15 21.92 -23.48
CA ASN A 13 35.81 23.29 -23.86
C ASN A 13 35.58 24.24 -22.66
N ALA A 14 36.18 25.42 -22.82
CA ALA A 14 35.79 26.78 -22.44
C ALA A 14 35.12 27.07 -21.08
N ARG A 15 35.90 27.76 -20.26
CA ARG A 15 35.60 28.57 -19.07
C ARG A 15 34.91 29.89 -19.44
N VAL A 16 33.88 30.30 -18.69
CA VAL A 16 33.57 31.72 -18.42
C VAL A 16 33.31 31.87 -16.91
N THR A 17 33.93 32.88 -16.31
CA THR A 17 34.03 33.15 -14.88
C THR A 17 33.32 34.45 -14.53
N GLY A 18 32.66 34.46 -13.36
CA GLY A 18 32.25 35.61 -12.53
C GLY A 18 31.41 35.05 -11.38
N GLU A 19 31.97 34.74 -10.19
CA GLU A 19 32.20 35.64 -9.03
C GLU A 19 30.90 36.40 -8.64
N THR A 20 30.28 36.31 -7.45
CA THR A 20 30.67 35.89 -6.09
C THR A 20 29.38 35.67 -5.26
N ASP A 21 29.52 34.98 -4.12
CA ASP A 21 28.74 35.12 -2.87
C ASP A 21 27.60 34.14 -2.49
N LEU A 22 27.88 33.56 -1.30
CA LEU A 22 27.02 32.86 -0.34
C LEU A 22 26.55 31.42 -0.62
N ALA A 23 27.37 30.49 -0.12
CA ALA A 23 27.02 29.10 0.10
C ALA A 23 25.72 28.99 0.94
N THR A 24 24.64 28.56 0.30
CA THR A 24 23.41 28.15 0.99
C THR A 24 23.59 26.67 1.37
N PRO A 25 23.47 26.29 2.66
CA PRO A 25 23.50 24.87 3.02
C PRO A 25 22.32 24.13 2.37
N PRO A 26 22.46 22.83 2.06
CA PRO A 26 21.37 22.07 1.46
C PRO A 26 20.15 22.10 2.40
N PRO A 27 18.93 22.11 1.86
CA PRO A 27 17.74 22.10 2.69
C PRO A 27 17.75 20.80 3.50
N VAL A 28 17.82 20.93 4.83
CA VAL A 28 17.59 19.83 5.74
C VAL A 28 16.16 19.37 5.49
N VAL A 29 16.00 18.28 4.75
CA VAL A 29 14.74 17.55 4.68
C VAL A 29 14.55 16.97 6.07
N SER A 30 13.82 17.69 6.92
CA SER A 30 13.26 17.12 8.14
C SER A 30 12.51 15.85 7.72
N PRO A 31 12.73 14.68 8.36
CA PRO A 31 11.93 13.51 8.05
C PRO A 31 10.48 13.89 8.38
N SER A 32 9.68 14.13 7.34
CA SER A 32 8.25 14.28 7.51
C SER A 32 7.80 13.00 8.21
N SER A 33 7.24 13.15 9.41
CA SER A 33 6.58 12.09 10.15
C SER A 33 5.79 11.24 9.16
N THR A 34 6.26 10.02 8.93
CA THR A 34 5.56 9.07 8.08
C THR A 34 4.23 8.80 8.76
N PRO A 35 3.08 9.00 8.09
CA PRO A 35 1.81 8.63 8.69
C PRO A 35 1.81 7.12 8.81
N THR A 36 2.12 6.61 10.01
CA THR A 36 2.13 5.18 10.34
C THR A 36 0.71 4.63 10.50
N SER A 37 -0.28 5.30 9.93
CA SER A 37 -1.70 5.05 10.13
C SER A 37 -2.40 5.11 8.80
N VAL A 38 -2.93 3.97 8.37
CA VAL A 38 -3.79 3.83 7.21
C VAL A 38 -5.22 3.69 7.71
N THR A 39 -6.10 4.60 7.29
CA THR A 39 -7.54 4.51 7.60
C THR A 39 -8.20 3.55 6.60
N LEU A 40 -8.89 2.54 7.12
CA LEU A 40 -9.56 1.55 6.26
C LEU A 40 -10.80 2.13 5.57
N PRO A 41 -11.06 1.78 4.30
CA PRO A 41 -12.32 2.08 3.63
C PRO A 41 -13.54 1.57 4.42
N ARG A 42 -14.63 2.35 4.42
CA ARG A 42 -15.86 2.08 5.18
C ARG A 42 -16.47 0.69 4.92
N VAL A 43 -16.22 0.09 3.76
CA VAL A 43 -16.67 -1.27 3.41
C VAL A 43 -16.07 -2.37 4.32
N PHE A 44 -14.93 -2.12 4.98
CA PHE A 44 -14.37 -3.02 5.98
C PHE A 44 -14.96 -2.80 7.39
N GLY A 45 -15.82 -1.80 7.56
CA GLY A 45 -16.41 -1.38 8.83
C GLY A 45 -17.60 -2.24 9.29
N ASN A 46 -17.43 -3.57 9.30
CA ASN A 46 -18.33 -4.45 10.07
C ASN A 46 -17.83 -4.45 11.52
N SER A 47 -18.68 -3.96 12.42
CA SER A 47 -18.31 -3.11 13.58
C SER A 47 -17.38 -3.68 14.67
N GLN A 48 -16.96 -4.95 14.59
CA GLN A 48 -16.11 -5.57 15.62
C GLN A 48 -14.68 -5.90 15.19
N VAL A 49 -14.38 -6.02 13.89
CA VAL A 49 -13.05 -6.49 13.44
C VAL A 49 -12.14 -5.31 13.05
N PHE A 50 -12.69 -4.32 12.36
CA PHE A 50 -11.96 -3.14 11.90
C PHE A 50 -12.76 -1.89 12.29
N HIS A 51 -12.44 -1.35 13.47
CA HIS A 51 -13.05 -0.13 13.98
C HIS A 51 -12.29 1.09 13.44
N ASP A 52 -12.89 2.28 13.52
CA ASP A 52 -12.24 3.55 13.17
C ASP A 52 -10.93 3.83 13.95
N LYS A 53 -10.77 3.17 15.10
CA LYS A 53 -9.59 3.19 15.98
C LYS A 53 -8.57 2.10 15.67
N THR A 54 -8.83 1.18 14.75
CA THR A 54 -7.86 0.13 14.40
C THR A 54 -6.71 0.74 13.62
N THR A 55 -5.51 0.71 14.20
CA THR A 55 -4.27 1.18 13.56
C THR A 55 -3.41 0.00 13.15
N PHE A 56 -2.86 0.03 11.94
CA PHE A 56 -1.85 -0.93 11.49
C PHE A 56 -0.47 -0.36 11.75
N LYS A 57 0.32 -1.04 12.59
CA LYS A 57 1.71 -0.66 12.85
C LYS A 57 2.62 -1.61 12.10
N ILE A 58 3.56 -1.05 11.35
CA ILE A 58 4.67 -1.79 10.77
C ILE A 58 5.76 -1.83 11.84
N THR A 59 6.16 -3.02 12.23
CA THR A 59 7.25 -3.24 13.17
C THR A 59 8.60 -2.87 12.55
N PRO A 60 9.64 -2.59 13.35
CA PRO A 60 10.98 -2.35 12.80
C PRO A 60 11.50 -3.52 11.95
N ALA A 61 11.22 -4.76 12.36
CA ALA A 61 11.59 -5.96 11.61
C ALA A 61 10.89 -6.03 10.24
N GLU A 62 9.57 -5.76 10.20
CA GLU A 62 8.84 -5.70 8.94
C GLU A 62 9.34 -4.56 8.06
N THR A 63 9.73 -3.43 8.65
CA THR A 63 10.30 -2.30 7.89
C THR A 63 11.61 -2.70 7.20
N GLU A 64 12.52 -3.38 7.92
CA GLU A 64 13.78 -3.88 7.37
C GLU A 64 13.53 -4.87 6.23
N ILE A 65 12.57 -5.78 6.42
CA ILE A 65 12.17 -6.74 5.38
C ILE A 65 11.62 -6.00 4.16
N LEU A 66 10.69 -5.06 4.33
CA LEU A 66 10.09 -4.30 3.22
C LEU A 66 11.12 -3.43 2.49
N GLN A 67 12.10 -2.87 3.20
CA GLN A 67 13.20 -2.12 2.59
C GLN A 67 14.18 -3.03 1.83
N SER A 68 14.37 -4.28 2.28
CA SER A 68 15.17 -5.28 1.56
C SER A 68 14.45 -5.82 0.32
N MET A 69 13.12 -5.82 0.30
CA MET A 69 12.33 -6.23 -0.86
C MET A 69 12.43 -5.17 -1.95
N GLY A 70 13.12 -5.50 -3.06
CA GLY A 70 13.16 -4.62 -4.23
C GLY A 70 11.76 -4.30 -4.77
N PRO A 71 11.59 -3.19 -5.52
CA PRO A 71 10.27 -2.66 -5.90
C PRO A 71 9.41 -3.63 -6.73
N ILE A 72 10.06 -4.49 -7.52
CA ILE A 72 9.37 -5.52 -8.31
C ILE A 72 8.78 -6.60 -7.41
N ALA A 73 9.54 -7.08 -6.43
CA ALA A 73 9.09 -8.10 -5.49
C ALA A 73 7.93 -7.57 -4.63
N LEU A 74 8.06 -6.34 -4.11
CA LEU A 74 7.02 -5.69 -3.33
C LEU A 74 5.70 -5.55 -4.12
N ARG A 75 5.78 -5.11 -5.39
CA ARG A 75 4.61 -5.00 -6.27
C ARG A 75 3.93 -6.35 -6.50
N ASN A 76 4.71 -7.41 -6.71
CA ASN A 76 4.17 -8.74 -6.95
C ASN A 76 3.43 -9.27 -5.72
N GLU A 77 4.00 -9.09 -4.53
CA GLU A 77 3.36 -9.50 -3.27
C GLU A 77 2.04 -8.75 -3.05
N ILE A 78 2.04 -7.43 -3.25
CA ILE A 78 0.83 -6.60 -3.14
C ILE A 78 -0.25 -7.07 -4.11
N ASN A 79 0.11 -7.40 -5.36
CA ASN A 79 -0.86 -7.88 -6.35
C ASN A 79 -1.49 -9.22 -5.93
N VAL A 80 -0.69 -10.17 -5.45
CA VAL A 80 -1.16 -11.48 -4.99
C VAL A 80 -2.07 -11.34 -3.77
N ALA A 81 -1.66 -10.53 -2.80
CA ALA A 81 -2.45 -10.26 -1.60
C ALA A 81 -3.78 -9.56 -1.95
N SER A 82 -3.74 -8.55 -2.83
CA SER A 82 -4.93 -7.79 -3.23
C SER A 82 -5.95 -8.68 -3.97
N LEU A 83 -5.49 -9.56 -4.85
CA LEU A 83 -6.37 -10.51 -5.53
C LEU A 83 -7.07 -11.45 -4.53
N SER A 84 -6.34 -11.89 -3.51
CA SER A 84 -6.91 -12.75 -2.45
C SER A 84 -8.00 -12.02 -1.66
N VAL A 85 -7.80 -10.74 -1.34
CA VAL A 85 -8.84 -9.90 -0.71
C VAL A 85 -10.07 -9.75 -1.60
N PHE A 86 -9.89 -9.50 -2.91
CA PHE A 86 -11.03 -9.41 -3.83
C PHE A 86 -11.84 -10.71 -3.92
N LYS A 87 -11.17 -11.86 -3.96
CA LYS A 87 -11.86 -13.16 -3.92
C LYS A 87 -12.64 -13.36 -2.63
N LEU A 88 -12.09 -12.94 -1.49
CA LEU A 88 -12.81 -13.00 -0.22
C LEU A 88 -14.08 -12.13 -0.26
N VAL A 89 -13.98 -10.90 -0.78
CA VAL A 89 -15.13 -10.00 -0.96
C VAL A 89 -16.18 -10.60 -1.89
N GLU A 90 -15.76 -11.23 -2.99
CA GLU A 90 -16.66 -11.94 -3.92
C GLU A 90 -17.43 -13.05 -3.21
N MET A 91 -16.74 -13.90 -2.45
CA MET A 91 -17.39 -14.98 -1.69
C MET A 91 -18.39 -14.41 -0.68
N VAL A 92 -17.97 -13.44 0.15
CA VAL A 92 -18.85 -12.81 1.15
C VAL A 92 -20.09 -12.24 0.51
N ASN A 93 -19.95 -11.53 -0.62
CA ASN A 93 -21.08 -10.99 -1.35
C ASN A 93 -22.02 -12.09 -1.88
N PHE A 94 -21.46 -13.18 -2.42
CA PHE A 94 -22.23 -14.33 -2.89
C PHE A 94 -23.03 -15.00 -1.76
N TYR A 95 -22.44 -15.19 -0.57
CA TYR A 95 -23.15 -15.74 0.60
C TYR A 95 -24.22 -14.77 1.10
N ASN A 96 -23.90 -13.48 1.26
CA ASN A 96 -24.85 -12.47 1.72
C ASN A 96 -26.08 -12.38 0.81
N GLY A 97 -25.91 -12.42 -0.52
CA GLY A 97 -27.04 -12.41 -1.46
C GLY A 97 -27.95 -13.63 -1.32
N ARG A 98 -27.40 -14.79 -0.94
CA ARG A 98 -28.19 -15.99 -0.66
C ARG A 98 -28.92 -15.91 0.68
N GLU A 99 -28.26 -15.41 1.72
CA GLU A 99 -28.90 -15.20 3.03
C GLU A 99 -30.03 -14.18 2.94
N CYS A 100 -29.84 -13.05 2.24
CA CYS A 100 -30.90 -12.05 2.04
C CYS A 100 -32.11 -12.68 1.35
N ARG A 101 -31.89 -13.46 0.29
CA ARG A 101 -32.99 -14.16 -0.41
C ARG A 101 -33.74 -15.12 0.52
N TYR A 102 -33.01 -15.89 1.32
CA TYR A 102 -33.62 -16.80 2.28
C TYR A 102 -34.45 -16.06 3.33
N LEU A 103 -33.95 -14.92 3.84
CA LEU A 103 -34.67 -14.09 4.79
C LEU A 103 -35.95 -13.48 4.17
N GLU A 104 -35.87 -13.01 2.92
CA GLU A 104 -37.04 -12.52 2.16
C GLU A 104 -38.10 -13.61 1.97
N GLU A 105 -37.70 -14.82 1.61
CA GLU A 105 -38.61 -15.96 1.44
C GLU A 105 -39.28 -16.35 2.78
N ARG A 106 -38.50 -16.38 3.86
CA ARG A 106 -39.01 -16.63 5.22
C ARG A 106 -40.02 -15.57 5.63
N ASP A 107 -39.69 -14.29 5.46
CA ASP A 107 -40.55 -13.17 5.88
C ASP A 107 -41.85 -13.14 5.07
N LYS A 108 -41.78 -13.48 3.77
CA LYS A 108 -42.97 -13.68 2.94
C LYS A 108 -43.84 -14.81 3.46
N ALA A 109 -43.24 -15.98 3.78
CA ALA A 109 -43.99 -17.12 4.30
C ALA A 109 -44.64 -16.83 5.66
N LEU A 110 -43.96 -16.07 6.54
CA LEU A 110 -44.52 -15.61 7.81
C LEU A 110 -45.72 -14.66 7.60
N GLY A 111 -45.61 -13.74 6.64
CA GLY A 111 -46.72 -12.87 6.26
C GLY A 111 -47.91 -13.63 5.66
N ASP A 112 -47.66 -14.62 4.80
CA ASP A 112 -48.71 -15.46 4.20
C ASP A 112 -49.45 -16.32 5.25
N LEU A 113 -48.78 -16.65 6.36
CA LEU A 113 -49.36 -17.40 7.47
C LEU A 113 -49.96 -16.52 8.58
N ASP A 114 -49.93 -15.18 8.42
CA ASP A 114 -50.36 -14.19 9.44
C ASP A 114 -49.66 -14.39 10.81
N LEU A 115 -48.42 -14.91 10.76
CA LEU A 115 -47.57 -15.22 11.92
C LEU A 115 -46.52 -14.12 12.18
N ALA A 116 -46.63 -12.99 11.46
CA ALA A 116 -45.69 -11.87 11.49
C ALA A 116 -45.96 -10.88 12.63
#